data_AF-Q8GRD0-F1
#
_entry.id   AF-Q8GRD0-F1
#
_cell.length_a   1.000
_cell.length_b   1.000
_cell.length_c   1.000
_cell.angle_alpha   90.00
_cell.angle_beta   90.00
_cell.angle_gamma   90.00
#
_symmetry.space_group_name_H-M   'P 1'
#
loop_
_entity.id
_entity.type
_entity.pdbx_description
1 polymer ?
#
loop_
_entity_poly.entity_id
_entity_poly.type
_entity_poly.pdbx_seq_one_letter_code
_entity_poly.pdbx_strand_id
1 'polypeptide(L)'
;MMMRCNSGGVGGVEGKVDLAKKNSFLESLVAIGEGFQEIFAGFGSAIGDVFGFNLVKVGDKKSKVGEHFKEIGDGLTTTNNKLKELEGKILEAKNADGVTIEAVKGAIKGANDVFTRLITSLTKLADVTNDGSDIGDTVNNAAVAANVDDVKTIIENVKVVIELADKSGVKIRKGYEGEKVDAAGDANTAPAVLTHNAGAASGGSKLAEEVVKADPWAMIDKIKNSTTNIAVLAGNDKDAGTLATGGAVANGAGAKSNADLVAAVALKAMTKGGKFSANADAVTVKSAAASAVNKVLRILDVIMRKTVSNNLEKVSEAIKGIKYSETSGSEASQSDATQPVVTK
;
A
#
# COMPACT_ATOMS: atom_id res chain seq x y z
N MET A 1 15.64 84.94 -31.94
CA MET A 1 16.50 83.84 -32.39
C MET A 1 16.44 82.71 -31.36
N MET A 2 16.12 81.51 -31.82
CA MET A 2 16.05 80.26 -31.06
C MET A 2 17.35 79.92 -30.30
N MET A 3 17.23 79.19 -29.18
CA MET A 3 17.64 77.77 -29.14
C MET A 3 17.12 77.02 -27.90
N ARG A 4 16.40 75.94 -28.20
CA ARG A 4 16.01 74.78 -27.39
C ARG A 4 17.24 73.87 -27.12
N CYS A 5 17.25 73.15 -26.00
CA CYS A 5 17.51 71.70 -25.88
C CYS A 5 17.50 71.30 -24.38
N ASN A 6 16.49 70.57 -23.88
CA ASN A 6 16.15 69.15 -24.01
C ASN A 6 16.74 68.29 -22.88
N SER A 7 15.83 67.73 -22.07
CA SER A 7 16.09 66.76 -21.02
C SER A 7 16.54 65.43 -21.62
N GLY A 8 17.76 65.02 -21.36
CA GLY A 8 18.21 63.65 -21.59
C GLY A 8 17.88 62.79 -20.38
N GLY A 9 16.75 62.08 -20.44
CA GLY A 9 16.47 60.96 -19.55
C GLY A 9 17.54 59.88 -19.73
N VAL A 10 18.31 59.64 -18.68
CA VAL A 10 19.20 58.47 -18.62
C VAL A 10 18.33 57.29 -18.22
N GLY A 11 17.76 56.64 -19.23
CA GLY A 11 17.28 55.26 -19.12
C GLY A 11 18.49 54.37 -18.89
N GLY A 12 18.81 54.12 -17.61
CA GLY A 12 19.75 53.09 -17.21
C GLY A 12 19.15 51.73 -17.51
N VAL A 13 19.54 51.16 -18.65
CA VAL A 13 19.32 49.76 -19.02
C VAL A 13 20.44 48.94 -18.39
N GLU A 14 20.39 48.80 -17.06
CA GLU A 14 21.10 47.73 -16.35
C GLU A 14 20.05 46.79 -15.80
N GLY A 15 20.33 45.48 -15.86
CA GLY A 15 19.41 44.39 -15.59
C GLY A 15 18.70 44.45 -14.23
N LYS A 16 17.65 45.28 -14.14
CA LYS A 16 16.67 45.25 -13.08
C LYS A 16 15.92 43.93 -13.23
N VAL A 17 16.41 42.95 -12.49
CA VAL A 17 15.57 41.89 -11.93
C VAL A 17 14.21 42.48 -11.63
N ASP A 18 13.18 42.01 -12.32
CA ASP A 18 11.80 42.40 -12.05
C ASP A 18 11.41 41.81 -10.69
N LEU A 19 11.68 42.60 -9.64
CA LEU A 19 11.47 42.24 -8.24
C LEU A 19 10.01 41.82 -8.00
N ALA A 20 9.06 42.42 -8.70
CA ALA A 20 7.65 42.04 -8.60
C ALA A 20 7.40 40.63 -9.16
N LYS A 21 8.04 40.26 -10.29
CA LYS A 21 7.97 38.90 -10.82
C LYS A 21 8.65 37.88 -9.92
N LYS A 22 9.81 38.21 -9.35
CA LYS A 22 10.48 37.32 -8.38
C LYS A 22 9.68 37.14 -7.10
N ASN A 23 9.08 38.21 -6.56
CA ASN A 23 8.23 38.12 -5.37
C ASN A 23 6.99 37.25 -5.62
N SER A 24 6.28 37.47 -6.73
CA SER A 24 5.11 36.64 -7.07
C SER A 24 5.44 35.17 -7.35
N PHE A 25 6.65 34.87 -7.85
CA PHE A 25 7.15 33.50 -7.94
C PHE A 25 7.37 32.88 -6.56
N LEU A 26 8.03 33.60 -5.64
CA LEU A 26 8.26 33.13 -4.27
C LEU A 26 6.94 32.92 -3.52
N GLU A 27 5.97 33.81 -3.68
CA GLU A 27 4.60 33.65 -3.14
C GLU A 27 3.93 32.38 -3.67
N SER A 28 4.10 32.08 -4.96
CA SER A 28 3.58 30.84 -5.57
C SER A 28 4.23 29.60 -4.94
N LEU A 29 5.55 29.62 -4.71
CA LEU A 29 6.25 28.52 -4.04
C LEU A 29 5.79 28.32 -2.59
N VAL A 30 5.52 29.41 -1.85
CA VAL A 30 4.98 29.34 -0.49
C VAL A 30 3.61 28.68 -0.50
N ALA A 31 2.69 29.12 -1.37
CA ALA A 31 1.34 28.55 -1.46
C ALA A 31 1.35 27.06 -1.86
N ILE A 32 2.24 26.67 -2.78
CA ILE A 32 2.46 25.26 -3.16
C ILE A 32 3.02 24.47 -1.96
N GLY A 33 3.99 25.03 -1.24
CA GLY A 33 4.58 24.43 -0.05
C GLY A 33 3.55 24.17 1.05
N GLU A 34 2.72 25.16 1.35
CA GLU A 34 1.61 25.04 2.31
C GLU A 34 0.61 23.98 1.88
N GLY A 35 0.19 23.99 0.61
CA GLY A 35 -0.70 22.97 0.06
C GLY A 35 -0.13 21.56 0.16
N PHE A 36 1.17 21.38 -0.08
CA PHE A 36 1.82 20.09 0.08
C PHE A 36 1.94 19.65 1.55
N GLN A 37 2.20 20.59 2.47
CA GLN A 37 2.21 20.31 3.91
C GLN A 37 0.85 19.85 4.42
N GLU A 38 -0.25 20.46 3.93
CA GLU A 38 -1.62 20.06 4.25
C GLU A 38 -1.98 18.64 3.77
N ILE A 39 -1.36 18.19 2.67
CA ILE A 39 -1.49 16.80 2.19
C ILE A 39 -0.78 15.85 3.15
N PHE A 40 0.47 16.15 3.50
CA PHE A 40 1.27 15.28 4.36
C PHE A 40 0.67 15.16 5.77
N ALA A 41 0.28 16.30 6.37
CA ALA A 41 -0.40 16.34 7.66
C ALA A 41 -1.77 15.65 7.58
N GLY A 42 -2.53 15.91 6.51
CA GLY A 42 -3.83 15.31 6.28
C GLY A 42 -3.78 13.79 6.17
N PHE A 43 -2.81 13.26 5.41
CA PHE A 43 -2.59 11.81 5.33
C PHE A 43 -2.23 11.26 6.71
N GLY A 44 -1.22 11.83 7.38
CA GLY A 44 -0.81 11.37 8.71
C GLY A 44 -1.95 11.33 9.73
N SER A 45 -2.85 12.32 9.70
CA SER A 45 -4.04 12.35 10.56
C SER A 45 -5.11 11.34 10.13
N ALA A 46 -5.34 11.16 8.83
CA ALA A 46 -6.44 10.31 8.33
C ALA A 46 -6.19 8.81 8.56
N ILE A 47 -4.94 8.39 8.60
CA ILE A 47 -4.53 6.99 8.70
C ILE A 47 -3.67 6.68 9.94
N GLY A 48 -3.40 7.69 10.78
CA GLY A 48 -2.54 7.56 11.96
C GLY A 48 -3.09 6.55 12.98
N ASP A 49 -4.39 6.60 13.23
CA ASP A 49 -5.08 5.68 14.15
C ASP A 49 -5.42 4.34 13.51
N VAL A 50 -5.53 4.30 12.18
CA VAL A 50 -5.86 3.11 11.39
C VAL A 50 -4.70 2.12 11.39
N PHE A 51 -3.46 2.61 11.29
CA PHE A 51 -2.27 1.76 11.35
C PHE A 51 -1.88 1.38 12.78
N GLY A 52 -2.50 0.31 13.28
CA GLY A 52 -2.30 -0.23 14.63
C GLY A 52 -1.44 -1.50 14.72
N PHE A 53 -1.03 -1.85 15.95
CA PHE A 53 -0.31 -3.10 16.24
C PHE A 53 -1.23 -4.29 16.53
N ASN A 54 -2.50 -4.04 16.88
CA ASN A 54 -3.54 -5.03 17.19
C ASN A 54 -4.86 -4.55 16.57
N LEU A 55 -5.05 -4.83 15.29
CA LEU A 55 -6.19 -4.37 14.50
C LEU A 55 -7.46 -5.13 14.82
N VAL A 56 -7.29 -6.41 15.15
CA VAL A 56 -8.37 -7.30 15.53
C VAL A 56 -8.05 -8.04 16.83
N LYS A 57 -9.07 -8.35 17.61
CA LYS A 57 -8.99 -9.15 18.84
C LYS A 57 -9.98 -10.31 18.80
N VAL A 58 -9.84 -11.22 19.76
CA VAL A 58 -10.82 -12.30 19.96
C VAL A 58 -12.20 -11.70 20.23
N GLY A 59 -13.21 -12.20 19.53
CA GLY A 59 -14.58 -11.72 19.60
C GLY A 59 -14.91 -10.61 18.60
N ASP A 60 -13.92 -10.04 17.92
CA ASP A 60 -14.18 -9.17 16.78
C ASP A 60 -14.74 -9.97 15.61
N LYS A 61 -15.55 -9.30 14.80
CA LYS A 61 -16.11 -9.87 13.59
C LYS A 61 -15.14 -9.78 12.43
N LYS A 62 -15.28 -10.65 11.43
CA LYS A 62 -14.47 -10.57 10.20
C LYS A 62 -14.63 -9.20 9.53
N SER A 63 -15.83 -8.61 9.60
CA SER A 63 -16.12 -7.25 9.13
C SER A 63 -15.20 -6.17 9.70
N LYS A 64 -14.56 -6.38 10.86
CA LYS A 64 -13.57 -5.45 11.39
C LYS A 64 -12.33 -5.32 10.48
N VAL A 65 -11.99 -6.40 9.79
CA VAL A 65 -10.94 -6.39 8.75
C VAL A 65 -11.39 -5.58 7.53
N GLY A 66 -12.66 -5.71 7.15
CA GLY A 66 -13.23 -4.91 6.07
C GLY A 66 -13.29 -3.41 6.38
N GLU A 67 -13.67 -3.06 7.61
CA GLU A 67 -13.62 -1.69 8.14
C GLU A 67 -12.21 -1.11 8.04
N HIS A 68 -11.19 -1.87 8.47
CA HIS A 68 -9.78 -1.46 8.38
C HIS A 68 -9.38 -1.10 6.93
N PHE A 69 -9.66 -1.98 5.98
CA PHE A 69 -9.33 -1.69 4.57
C PHE A 69 -10.10 -0.48 4.03
N LYS A 70 -11.36 -0.31 4.43
CA LYS A 70 -12.18 0.83 4.03
C LYS A 70 -11.60 2.14 4.58
N GLU A 71 -11.23 2.20 5.86
CA GLU A 71 -10.66 3.39 6.49
C GLU A 71 -9.36 3.83 5.80
N ILE A 72 -8.48 2.88 5.44
CA ILE A 72 -7.28 3.18 4.64
C ILE A 72 -7.67 3.76 3.26
N GLY A 73 -8.66 3.15 2.60
CA GLY A 73 -9.17 3.62 1.30
C GLY A 73 -9.72 5.03 1.35
N ASP A 74 -10.44 5.39 2.41
CA ASP A 74 -11.00 6.72 2.64
C ASP A 74 -9.90 7.77 2.90
N GLY A 75 -8.90 7.42 3.71
CA GLY A 75 -7.72 8.27 3.92
C GLY A 75 -6.91 8.51 2.65
N LEU A 76 -6.74 7.47 1.82
CA LEU A 76 -6.13 7.59 0.49
C LEU A 76 -6.95 8.46 -0.46
N THR A 77 -8.27 8.31 -0.46
CA THR A 77 -9.17 9.12 -1.28
C THR A 77 -9.03 10.60 -0.94
N THR A 78 -9.00 10.93 0.35
CA THR A 78 -8.76 12.30 0.83
C THR A 78 -7.41 12.85 0.33
N THR A 79 -6.35 12.04 0.45
CA THR A 79 -5.00 12.42 0.00
C THR A 79 -4.93 12.63 -1.51
N ASN A 80 -5.55 11.74 -2.28
CA ASN A 80 -5.64 11.80 -3.74
C ASN A 80 -6.37 13.06 -4.22
N ASN A 81 -7.44 13.47 -3.53
CA ASN A 81 -8.17 14.69 -3.87
C ASN A 81 -7.35 15.95 -3.59
N LYS A 82 -6.68 16.02 -2.43
CA LYS A 82 -5.80 17.16 -2.11
C LYS A 82 -4.60 17.27 -3.07
N LEU A 83 -4.08 16.15 -3.58
CA LEU A 83 -3.05 16.19 -4.63
C LEU A 83 -3.57 16.81 -5.94
N LYS A 84 -4.83 16.55 -6.32
CA LYS A 84 -5.46 17.21 -7.48
C LYS A 84 -5.67 18.70 -7.25
N GLU A 85 -6.04 19.10 -6.03
CA GLU A 85 -6.12 20.52 -5.67
C GLU A 85 -4.75 21.21 -5.75
N LEU A 86 -3.69 20.54 -5.27
CA LEU A 86 -2.31 21.03 -5.37
C LEU A 86 -1.87 21.17 -6.84
N GLU A 87 -2.27 20.25 -7.73
CA GLU A 87 -2.03 20.36 -9.17
C GLU A 87 -2.62 21.67 -9.73
N GLY A 88 -3.81 22.06 -9.28
CA GLY A 88 -4.42 23.35 -9.60
C GLY A 88 -3.58 24.55 -9.11
N LYS A 89 -3.12 24.52 -7.86
CA LYS A 89 -2.23 25.58 -7.32
C LYS A 89 -0.92 25.71 -8.11
N ILE A 90 -0.37 24.57 -8.56
CA ILE A 90 0.85 24.54 -9.38
C ILE A 90 0.61 25.17 -10.76
N LEU A 91 -0.55 24.95 -11.36
CA LEU A 91 -0.94 25.56 -12.64
C LEU A 91 -1.02 27.10 -12.57
N GLU A 92 -1.36 27.64 -11.40
CA GLU A 92 -1.50 29.07 -11.16
C GLU A 92 -0.17 29.75 -10.79
N ALA A 93 0.93 28.98 -10.70
CA ALA A 93 2.23 29.49 -10.29
C ALA A 93 2.75 30.58 -11.24
N LYS A 94 2.99 31.76 -10.70
CA LYS A 94 3.40 32.93 -11.48
C LYS A 94 4.91 32.92 -11.73
N ASN A 95 5.31 33.25 -12.95
CA ASN A 95 6.71 33.34 -13.37
C ASN A 95 7.51 32.05 -13.08
N ALA A 96 6.84 30.89 -13.08
CA ALA A 96 7.48 29.59 -13.00
C ALA A 96 7.82 29.07 -14.40
N ASP A 97 8.93 28.35 -14.51
CA ASP A 97 9.34 27.70 -15.74
C ASP A 97 8.36 26.56 -16.10
N GLY A 98 7.78 26.63 -17.29
CA GLY A 98 6.76 25.70 -17.75
C GLY A 98 7.25 24.24 -17.79
N VAL A 99 8.53 23.99 -18.09
CA VAL A 99 9.08 22.63 -18.11
C VAL A 99 9.10 22.04 -16.69
N THR A 100 9.53 22.83 -15.70
CA THR A 100 9.50 22.38 -14.30
C THR A 100 8.08 22.18 -13.77
N ILE A 101 7.12 23.01 -14.18
CA ILE A 101 5.69 22.84 -13.84
C ILE A 101 5.13 21.53 -14.40
N GLU A 102 5.40 21.21 -15.67
CA GLU A 102 4.97 19.94 -16.27
C GLU A 102 5.61 18.72 -15.57
N ALA A 103 6.86 18.84 -15.11
CA ALA A 103 7.49 17.77 -14.33
C ALA A 103 6.75 17.50 -13.00
N VAL A 104 6.31 18.56 -12.30
CA VAL A 104 5.54 18.39 -11.06
C VAL A 104 4.17 17.76 -11.33
N LYS A 105 3.47 18.19 -12.38
CA LYS A 105 2.20 17.56 -12.79
C LYS A 105 2.38 16.08 -13.10
N GLY A 106 3.45 15.73 -13.81
CA GLY A 106 3.80 14.32 -14.09
C GLY A 106 3.98 13.51 -12.80
N ALA A 107 4.67 14.07 -11.80
CA ALA A 107 4.84 13.42 -10.50
C ALA A 107 3.51 13.27 -9.74
N ILE A 108 2.67 14.31 -9.71
CA ILE A 108 1.34 14.27 -9.06
C ILE A 108 0.44 13.25 -9.72
N LYS A 109 0.37 13.25 -11.06
CA LYS A 109 -0.40 12.26 -11.82
C LYS A 109 0.07 10.85 -11.52
N GLY A 110 1.39 10.62 -11.51
CA GLY A 110 1.97 9.33 -11.15
C GLY A 110 1.56 8.86 -9.74
N ALA A 111 1.58 9.75 -8.75
CA ALA A 111 1.12 9.44 -7.40
C ALA A 111 -0.39 9.12 -7.36
N ASN A 112 -1.21 9.93 -8.02
CA ASN A 112 -2.67 9.76 -8.08
C ASN A 112 -3.07 8.44 -8.77
N ASP A 113 -2.34 8.04 -9.81
CA ASP A 113 -2.56 6.75 -10.49
C ASP A 113 -2.27 5.57 -9.54
N VAL A 114 -1.20 5.64 -8.76
CA VAL A 114 -0.90 4.62 -7.73
C VAL A 114 -1.99 4.59 -6.67
N PHE A 115 -2.40 5.75 -6.14
CA PHE A 115 -3.40 5.82 -5.08
C PHE A 115 -4.77 5.34 -5.54
N THR A 116 -5.18 5.67 -6.75
CA THR A 116 -6.43 5.20 -7.35
C THR A 116 -6.47 3.67 -7.44
N ARG A 117 -5.35 3.04 -7.80
CA ARG A 117 -5.24 1.57 -7.85
C ARG A 117 -5.22 0.94 -6.46
N LEU A 118 -4.54 1.55 -5.49
CA LEU A 118 -4.58 1.11 -4.08
C LEU A 118 -6.01 1.18 -3.52
N ILE A 119 -6.71 2.30 -3.73
CA ILE A 119 -8.10 2.49 -3.31
C ILE A 119 -8.99 1.38 -3.91
N THR A 120 -8.86 1.12 -5.21
CA THR A 120 -9.61 0.05 -5.89
C THR A 120 -9.36 -1.32 -5.26
N SER A 121 -8.10 -1.63 -4.94
CA SER A 121 -7.76 -2.89 -4.27
C SER A 121 -8.30 -2.96 -2.85
N LEU A 122 -8.24 -1.87 -2.09
CA LEU A 122 -8.77 -1.79 -0.73
C LEU A 122 -10.28 -1.93 -0.69
N THR A 123 -11.02 -1.34 -1.64
CA THR A 123 -12.46 -1.55 -1.76
C THR A 123 -12.79 -3.02 -1.95
N LYS A 124 -12.10 -3.70 -2.88
CA LYS A 124 -12.32 -5.14 -3.12
C LYS A 124 -11.97 -6.00 -1.90
N LEU A 125 -10.89 -5.66 -1.20
CA LEU A 125 -10.50 -6.35 0.04
C LEU A 125 -11.54 -6.14 1.14
N ALA A 126 -12.07 -4.92 1.28
CA ALA A 126 -13.11 -4.61 2.25
C ALA A 126 -14.40 -5.40 1.97
N ASP A 127 -14.82 -5.48 0.71
CA ASP A 127 -16.04 -6.17 0.30
C ASP A 127 -16.02 -7.66 0.67
N VAL A 128 -14.90 -8.35 0.41
CA VAL A 128 -14.77 -9.80 0.65
C VAL A 128 -14.42 -10.17 2.10
N THR A 129 -14.18 -9.17 2.96
CA THR A 129 -13.92 -9.34 4.39
C THR A 129 -15.04 -8.80 5.28
N ASN A 130 -16.19 -8.41 4.70
CA ASN A 130 -17.32 -7.82 5.41
C ASN A 130 -18.30 -8.85 6.04
N ASP A 131 -17.78 -9.96 6.57
CA ASP A 131 -18.61 -11.02 7.15
C ASP A 131 -18.91 -10.81 8.65
N GLY A 132 -20.13 -11.11 9.08
CA GLY A 132 -20.59 -10.90 10.46
C GLY A 132 -20.18 -11.99 11.46
N SER A 133 -19.48 -13.05 11.01
CA SER A 133 -18.99 -14.11 11.88
C SER A 133 -17.75 -13.64 12.67
N ASP A 134 -17.41 -14.35 13.74
CA ASP A 134 -16.20 -14.05 14.50
C ASP A 134 -14.93 -14.30 13.67
N ILE A 135 -13.91 -13.51 13.93
CA ILE A 135 -12.54 -13.88 13.57
C ILE A 135 -12.18 -15.15 14.33
N GLY A 136 -11.76 -16.16 13.58
CA GLY A 136 -11.50 -17.47 14.16
C GLY A 136 -12.76 -18.29 14.44
N ASP A 137 -13.91 -18.00 13.80
CA ASP A 137 -15.15 -18.78 14.01
C ASP A 137 -14.88 -20.29 13.98
N THR A 138 -15.45 -21.01 14.96
CA THR A 138 -15.14 -22.41 15.22
C THR A 138 -16.39 -23.27 15.17
N VAL A 139 -16.24 -24.52 14.75
CA VAL A 139 -17.27 -25.56 14.83
C VAL A 139 -16.72 -26.80 15.54
N ASN A 140 -17.56 -27.47 16.31
CA ASN A 140 -17.26 -28.75 16.97
C ASN A 140 -17.41 -29.95 15.99
N ASN A 141 -17.06 -29.73 14.73
CA ASN A 141 -17.18 -30.70 13.65
C ASN A 141 -16.12 -30.40 12.57
N ALA A 142 -16.27 -31.02 11.39
CA ALA A 142 -15.46 -30.70 10.21
C ALA A 142 -15.28 -29.20 10.01
N ALA A 143 -14.04 -28.77 9.75
CA ALA A 143 -13.76 -27.38 9.39
C ALA A 143 -14.51 -27.00 8.10
N VAL A 144 -14.99 -25.76 8.04
CA VAL A 144 -15.72 -25.25 6.86
C VAL A 144 -14.77 -24.44 6.02
N ALA A 145 -14.62 -24.79 4.74
CA ALA A 145 -13.80 -24.06 3.79
C ALA A 145 -14.20 -22.58 3.70
N ALA A 146 -13.20 -21.71 3.49
CA ALA A 146 -13.45 -20.33 3.11
C ALA A 146 -14.09 -20.25 1.73
N ASN A 147 -14.85 -19.19 1.48
CA ASN A 147 -15.34 -18.89 0.13
C ASN A 147 -14.15 -18.71 -0.84
N VAL A 148 -14.19 -19.46 -1.95
CA VAL A 148 -13.09 -19.55 -2.91
C VAL A 148 -12.87 -18.26 -3.66
N ASP A 149 -13.95 -17.61 -4.10
CA ASP A 149 -13.89 -16.38 -4.88
C ASP A 149 -13.42 -15.20 -4.02
N ASP A 150 -13.84 -15.18 -2.75
CA ASP A 150 -13.38 -14.20 -1.76
C ASP A 150 -11.89 -14.37 -1.47
N VAL A 151 -11.42 -15.60 -1.23
CA VAL A 151 -9.97 -15.87 -1.03
C VAL A 151 -9.17 -15.51 -2.28
N LYS A 152 -9.66 -15.85 -3.47
CA LYS A 152 -9.02 -15.47 -4.74
C LYS A 152 -8.93 -13.96 -4.89
N THR A 153 -9.99 -13.23 -4.55
CA THR A 153 -10.01 -11.77 -4.56
C THR A 153 -8.96 -11.19 -3.61
N ILE A 154 -8.78 -11.76 -2.41
CA ILE A 154 -7.70 -11.34 -1.50
C ILE A 154 -6.33 -11.59 -2.12
N ILE A 155 -6.07 -12.78 -2.64
CA ILE A 155 -4.78 -13.14 -3.27
C ILE A 155 -4.43 -12.16 -4.39
N GLU A 156 -5.38 -11.90 -5.29
CA GLU A 156 -5.20 -10.99 -6.42
C GLU A 156 -4.92 -9.55 -5.98
N ASN A 157 -5.65 -9.04 -4.98
CA ASN A 157 -5.47 -7.65 -4.55
C ASN A 157 -4.23 -7.46 -3.67
N VAL A 158 -3.83 -8.47 -2.87
CA VAL A 158 -2.52 -8.47 -2.19
C VAL A 158 -1.39 -8.43 -3.21
N LYS A 159 -1.51 -9.17 -4.32
CA LYS A 159 -0.55 -9.09 -5.42
C LYS A 159 -0.48 -7.70 -6.04
N VAL A 160 -1.63 -7.06 -6.31
CA VAL A 160 -1.67 -5.67 -6.83
C VAL A 160 -0.99 -4.68 -5.87
N VAL A 161 -1.26 -4.77 -4.56
CA VAL A 161 -0.63 -3.92 -3.54
C VAL A 161 0.90 -4.07 -3.57
N ILE A 162 1.39 -5.30 -3.65
CA ILE A 162 2.84 -5.59 -3.71
C ILE A 162 3.46 -5.06 -5.01
N GLU A 163 2.81 -5.24 -6.15
CA GLU A 163 3.28 -4.72 -7.44
C GLU A 163 3.36 -3.19 -7.47
N LEU A 164 2.38 -2.51 -6.87
CA LEU A 164 2.38 -1.05 -6.75
C LEU A 164 3.51 -0.57 -5.84
N ALA A 165 3.76 -1.28 -4.75
CA ALA A 165 4.84 -1.00 -3.83
C ALA A 165 6.22 -1.13 -4.52
N ASP A 166 6.43 -2.23 -5.25
CA ASP A 166 7.67 -2.47 -6.00
C ASP A 166 7.93 -1.38 -7.05
N LYS A 167 6.91 -1.02 -7.85
CA LYS A 167 6.97 0.10 -8.82
C LYS A 167 7.21 1.45 -8.16
N SER A 168 6.84 1.58 -6.89
CA SER A 168 7.07 2.78 -6.08
C SER A 168 8.45 2.78 -5.39
N GLY A 169 9.28 1.77 -5.63
CA GLY A 169 10.62 1.64 -5.04
C GLY A 169 10.61 1.12 -3.60
N VAL A 170 9.50 0.53 -3.14
CA VAL A 170 9.40 -0.06 -1.81
C VAL A 170 10.03 -1.44 -1.83
N LYS A 171 11.09 -1.63 -1.01
CA LYS A 171 11.73 -2.94 -0.85
C LYS A 171 10.83 -3.89 -0.06
N ILE A 172 10.34 -4.93 -0.74
CA ILE A 172 9.56 -6.01 -0.14
C ILE A 172 10.51 -7.10 0.32
N ARG A 173 10.45 -7.44 1.61
CA ARG A 173 11.24 -8.53 2.18
C ARG A 173 10.54 -9.85 1.87
N LYS A 174 11.32 -10.89 1.55
CA LYS A 174 10.79 -12.26 1.40
C LYS A 174 10.38 -12.88 2.74
N GLY A 175 11.04 -12.51 3.83
CA GLY A 175 10.85 -13.15 5.14
C GLY A 175 11.44 -14.56 5.21
N TYR A 176 11.34 -15.18 6.38
CA TYR A 176 11.68 -16.58 6.60
C TYR A 176 10.44 -17.47 6.51
N GLU A 177 10.38 -18.35 5.51
CA GLU A 177 9.20 -19.20 5.27
C GLU A 177 8.91 -20.17 6.41
N GLY A 178 9.96 -20.60 7.12
CA GLY A 178 9.88 -21.62 8.15
C GLY A 178 10.06 -23.03 7.62
N GLU A 179 9.76 -23.99 8.46
CA GLU A 179 9.84 -25.43 8.19
C GLU A 179 8.50 -25.97 7.72
N LYS A 180 8.55 -27.11 7.03
CA LYS A 180 7.37 -27.87 6.61
C LYS A 180 6.50 -28.22 7.82
N VAL A 181 5.18 -28.11 7.66
CA VAL A 181 4.20 -28.58 8.65
C VAL A 181 3.46 -29.76 8.06
N ASP A 182 3.81 -30.97 8.47
CA ASP A 182 3.20 -32.18 7.92
C ASP A 182 1.70 -32.29 8.24
N ALA A 183 0.96 -32.91 7.32
CA ALA A 183 -0.40 -33.36 7.57
C ALA A 183 -0.39 -34.29 8.77
N ALA A 184 -1.44 -34.23 9.56
CA ALA A 184 -1.44 -35.03 10.77
C ALA A 184 -1.59 -36.52 10.46
N GLY A 185 -1.09 -37.34 11.38
CA GLY A 185 -1.60 -38.70 11.61
C GLY A 185 -2.81 -38.72 12.56
N ASP A 186 -3.15 -37.60 13.21
CA ASP A 186 -4.18 -37.50 14.26
C ASP A 186 -4.83 -36.09 14.40
N ALA A 187 -5.78 -35.93 15.33
CA ALA A 187 -6.54 -34.69 15.55
C ALA A 187 -5.85 -33.63 16.45
N ASN A 188 -4.59 -33.82 16.85
CA ASN A 188 -3.90 -32.99 17.86
C ASN A 188 -2.83 -32.04 17.28
N THR A 189 -2.86 -31.79 15.98
CA THR A 189 -1.85 -30.97 15.28
C THR A 189 -2.42 -29.63 14.83
N ALA A 190 -1.54 -28.69 14.47
CA ALA A 190 -1.95 -27.38 13.98
C ALA A 190 -2.79 -27.43 12.68
N PRO A 191 -2.45 -28.26 11.66
CA PRO A 191 -3.25 -28.31 10.43
C PRO A 191 -4.65 -28.91 10.60
N ALA A 192 -4.89 -29.70 11.65
CA ALA A 192 -6.21 -30.24 11.96
C ALA A 192 -7.26 -29.13 12.13
N VAL A 193 -6.86 -27.98 12.67
CA VAL A 193 -7.75 -26.82 12.88
C VAL A 193 -8.33 -26.29 11.55
N LEU A 194 -7.59 -26.42 10.44
CA LEU A 194 -8.00 -25.92 9.12
C LEU A 194 -8.88 -26.89 8.34
N THR A 195 -8.59 -28.19 8.42
CA THR A 195 -9.13 -29.17 7.47
C THR A 195 -9.45 -30.53 8.09
N HIS A 196 -9.49 -30.69 9.40
CA HIS A 196 -9.97 -31.95 9.99
C HIS A 196 -11.46 -32.16 9.68
N ASN A 197 -11.86 -33.40 9.40
CA ASN A 197 -13.24 -33.77 9.06
C ASN A 197 -14.10 -34.13 10.28
N ALA A 198 -13.55 -34.00 11.49
CA ALA A 198 -14.26 -34.02 12.75
C ALA A 198 -13.80 -32.81 13.61
N GLY A 199 -14.20 -32.74 14.88
CA GLY A 199 -13.73 -31.71 15.81
C GLY A 199 -12.27 -31.94 16.23
N ALA A 200 -11.37 -30.99 15.94
CA ALA A 200 -9.97 -31.06 16.35
C ALA A 200 -9.88 -31.04 17.88
N ALA A 201 -9.10 -31.95 18.45
CA ALA A 201 -9.11 -32.18 19.90
C ALA A 201 -8.23 -31.17 20.67
N SER A 202 -7.00 -30.92 20.21
CA SER A 202 -6.04 -30.01 20.86
C SER A 202 -5.17 -29.21 19.88
N GLY A 203 -5.66 -29.03 18.64
CA GLY A 203 -4.91 -28.40 17.56
C GLY A 203 -4.67 -26.89 17.75
N GLY A 204 -5.46 -26.20 18.57
CA GLY A 204 -5.35 -24.77 18.83
C GLY A 204 -4.05 -24.39 19.54
N SER A 205 -3.61 -25.19 20.51
CA SER A 205 -2.32 -24.96 21.19
C SER A 205 -1.14 -25.07 20.22
N LYS A 206 -1.16 -26.10 19.37
CA LYS A 206 -0.17 -26.29 18.31
C LYS A 206 -0.24 -25.19 17.26
N LEU A 207 -1.43 -24.77 16.88
CA LEU A 207 -1.59 -23.64 15.97
C LEU A 207 -0.98 -22.35 16.57
N ALA A 208 -1.15 -22.10 17.87
CA ALA A 208 -0.51 -20.96 18.51
C ALA A 208 1.03 -21.02 18.45
N GLU A 209 1.62 -22.20 18.65
CA GLU A 209 3.07 -22.42 18.47
C GLU A 209 3.51 -22.09 17.01
N GLU A 210 2.75 -22.55 16.02
CA GLU A 210 3.02 -22.28 14.60
C GLU A 210 2.87 -20.79 14.25
N VAL A 211 1.85 -20.13 14.82
CA VAL A 211 1.66 -18.69 14.68
C VAL A 211 2.85 -17.92 15.21
N VAL A 212 3.48 -18.32 16.32
CA VAL A 212 4.69 -17.65 16.82
C VAL A 212 5.84 -17.75 15.83
N LYS A 213 6.07 -18.94 15.24
CA LYS A 213 7.17 -19.22 14.30
C LYS A 213 7.03 -18.46 12.97
N ALA A 214 5.81 -18.26 12.48
CA ALA A 214 5.58 -17.71 11.15
C ALA A 214 6.08 -16.26 11.01
N ASP A 215 6.94 -16.01 10.01
CA ASP A 215 7.37 -14.66 9.63
C ASP A 215 6.24 -13.94 8.87
N PRO A 216 5.77 -12.78 9.34
CA PRO A 216 4.73 -12.01 8.66
C PRO A 216 5.07 -11.61 7.21
N TRP A 217 6.34 -11.32 6.89
CA TRP A 217 6.76 -11.00 5.52
C TRP A 217 6.65 -12.23 4.61
N ALA A 218 7.02 -13.40 5.11
CA ALA A 218 6.86 -14.64 4.35
C ALA A 218 5.38 -14.98 4.15
N MET A 219 4.52 -14.74 5.15
CA MET A 219 3.08 -14.94 5.02
C MET A 219 2.48 -14.12 3.85
N ILE A 220 2.88 -12.86 3.68
CA ILE A 220 2.43 -12.04 2.55
C ILE A 220 2.89 -12.61 1.21
N ASP A 221 4.14 -13.08 1.12
CA ASP A 221 4.64 -13.73 -0.08
C ASP A 221 3.88 -15.03 -0.39
N LYS A 222 3.57 -15.84 0.64
CA LYS A 222 2.76 -17.05 0.49
C LYS A 222 1.33 -16.73 0.02
N ILE A 223 0.70 -15.70 0.57
CA ILE A 223 -0.64 -15.26 0.11
C ILE A 223 -0.59 -14.89 -1.37
N LYS A 224 0.31 -13.99 -1.79
CA LYS A 224 0.35 -13.49 -3.17
C LYS A 224 0.58 -14.60 -4.21
N ASN A 225 1.29 -15.66 -3.83
CA ASN A 225 1.70 -16.76 -4.71
C ASN A 225 0.81 -18.00 -4.58
N SER A 226 -0.20 -17.96 -3.71
CA SER A 226 -1.05 -19.12 -3.44
C SER A 226 -2.12 -19.32 -4.52
N THR A 227 -2.62 -20.56 -4.58
CA THR A 227 -3.74 -20.95 -5.43
C THR A 227 -4.95 -21.33 -4.57
N THR A 228 -6.11 -21.58 -5.18
CA THR A 228 -7.29 -22.07 -4.47
C THR A 228 -7.70 -23.44 -5.01
N ASN A 229 -8.30 -24.26 -4.15
CA ASN A 229 -8.77 -25.59 -4.52
C ASN A 229 -9.91 -26.00 -3.58
N ILE A 230 -11.03 -26.48 -4.12
CA ILE A 230 -12.19 -26.94 -3.35
C ILE A 230 -12.19 -28.44 -3.06
N ALA A 231 -11.27 -29.19 -3.66
CA ALA A 231 -11.18 -30.62 -3.45
C ALA A 231 -10.88 -30.94 -1.98
N VAL A 232 -11.27 -32.14 -1.54
CA VAL A 232 -10.78 -32.71 -0.29
C VAL A 232 -9.25 -32.77 -0.36
N LEU A 233 -8.58 -32.12 0.59
CA LEU A 233 -7.13 -32.06 0.59
C LEU A 233 -6.54 -33.35 1.14
N ALA A 234 -5.47 -33.86 0.53
CA ALA A 234 -4.73 -35.01 1.06
C ALA A 234 -3.22 -34.74 1.05
N GLY A 235 -2.52 -35.28 2.04
CA GLY A 235 -1.06 -35.19 2.15
C GLY A 235 -0.55 -33.79 2.50
N ASN A 236 0.74 -33.58 2.23
CA ASN A 236 1.48 -32.41 2.68
C ASN A 236 1.59 -31.37 1.56
N ASP A 237 2.44 -30.37 1.81
CA ASP A 237 2.93 -29.42 0.82
C ASP A 237 1.82 -28.60 0.15
N LYS A 238 0.79 -28.23 0.91
CA LYS A 238 -0.25 -27.30 0.44
C LYS A 238 0.18 -25.85 0.65
N ASP A 239 -0.21 -25.01 -0.29
CA ASP A 239 -0.05 -23.55 -0.17
C ASP A 239 -1.18 -22.93 0.67
N ALA A 240 -1.02 -21.66 1.02
CA ALA A 240 -1.94 -20.94 1.91
C ALA A 240 -3.40 -20.93 1.43
N GLY A 241 -3.64 -20.57 0.17
CA GLY A 241 -4.98 -20.47 -0.40
C GLY A 241 -5.65 -21.83 -0.57
N THR A 242 -4.89 -22.86 -0.93
CA THR A 242 -5.35 -24.25 -1.03
C THR A 242 -5.83 -24.74 0.34
N LEU A 243 -5.06 -24.48 1.40
CA LEU A 243 -5.44 -24.84 2.77
C LEU A 243 -6.67 -24.06 3.27
N ALA A 244 -6.81 -22.78 2.89
CA ALA A 244 -7.96 -21.97 3.30
C ALA A 244 -9.28 -22.45 2.65
N THR A 245 -9.22 -22.85 1.38
CA THR A 245 -10.38 -23.15 0.52
C THR A 245 -10.68 -24.64 0.36
N GLY A 246 -9.74 -25.51 0.74
CA GLY A 246 -9.86 -26.95 0.57
C GLY A 246 -10.85 -27.62 1.50
N GLY A 247 -11.41 -28.72 1.01
CA GLY A 247 -12.33 -29.57 1.75
C GLY A 247 -11.63 -30.32 2.89
N ALA A 248 -12.42 -30.65 3.92
CA ALA A 248 -11.94 -31.36 5.09
C ALA A 248 -11.51 -32.82 4.78
N VAL A 249 -10.51 -33.31 5.51
CA VAL A 249 -9.90 -34.64 5.44
C VAL A 249 -9.67 -35.21 6.83
N ALA A 250 -9.60 -36.54 6.93
CA ALA A 250 -9.51 -37.30 8.18
C ALA A 250 -8.51 -36.74 9.20
N ASN A 251 -7.35 -36.24 8.77
CA ASN A 251 -6.30 -35.80 9.70
C ASN A 251 -5.80 -34.37 9.43
N GLY A 252 -6.54 -33.59 8.65
CA GLY A 252 -6.03 -32.31 8.13
C GLY A 252 -4.92 -32.46 7.09
N ALA A 253 -4.71 -31.45 6.26
CA ALA A 253 -3.69 -31.40 5.22
C ALA A 253 -2.49 -30.56 5.64
N GLY A 254 -1.29 -31.00 5.28
CA GLY A 254 -0.03 -30.36 5.67
C GLY A 254 0.30 -29.14 4.82
N ALA A 255 1.03 -28.19 5.40
CA ALA A 255 1.51 -27.00 4.73
C ALA A 255 2.97 -27.15 4.28
N LYS A 256 3.33 -26.46 3.19
CA LYS A 256 4.73 -26.39 2.73
C LYS A 256 5.67 -25.74 3.76
N SER A 257 5.14 -24.83 4.57
CA SER A 257 5.91 -24.10 5.57
C SER A 257 5.02 -23.58 6.72
N ASN A 258 5.62 -23.14 7.83
CA ASN A 258 4.88 -22.45 8.89
C ASN A 258 4.17 -21.20 8.34
N ALA A 259 4.82 -20.44 7.44
CA ALA A 259 4.21 -19.29 6.80
C ALA A 259 2.99 -19.65 5.95
N ASP A 260 3.03 -20.75 5.20
CA ASP A 260 1.88 -21.23 4.42
C ASP A 260 0.70 -21.60 5.32
N LEU A 261 0.96 -22.32 6.42
CA LEU A 261 -0.08 -22.70 7.37
C LEU A 261 -0.75 -21.48 7.99
N VAL A 262 0.04 -20.54 8.50
CA VAL A 262 -0.49 -19.39 9.25
C VAL A 262 -1.10 -18.36 8.29
N ALA A 263 -0.61 -18.26 7.06
CA ALA A 263 -1.28 -17.50 6.00
C ALA A 263 -2.64 -18.10 5.65
N ALA A 264 -2.78 -19.44 5.58
CA ALA A 264 -4.06 -20.10 5.37
C ALA A 264 -5.05 -19.80 6.49
N VAL A 265 -4.57 -19.81 7.74
CA VAL A 265 -5.37 -19.45 8.93
C VAL A 265 -5.84 -18.01 8.81
N ALA A 266 -4.96 -17.06 8.46
CA ALA A 266 -5.35 -15.68 8.26
C ALA A 266 -6.40 -15.54 7.13
N LEU A 267 -6.17 -16.15 5.97
CA LEU A 267 -7.12 -16.12 4.85
C LEU A 267 -8.50 -16.64 5.27
N LYS A 268 -8.55 -17.79 5.96
CA LYS A 268 -9.80 -18.39 6.44
C LYS A 268 -10.49 -17.57 7.52
N ALA A 269 -9.71 -16.93 8.39
CA ALA A 269 -10.21 -16.09 9.47
C ALA A 269 -10.78 -14.75 8.99
N MET A 270 -10.31 -14.21 7.85
CA MET A 270 -10.80 -12.93 7.30
C MET A 270 -11.92 -13.09 6.27
N THR A 271 -12.04 -14.25 5.63
CA THR A 271 -12.99 -14.47 4.52
C THR A 271 -14.31 -15.09 4.95
N LYS A 272 -15.35 -14.85 4.17
CA LYS A 272 -16.69 -15.40 4.39
C LYS A 272 -16.69 -16.93 4.42
N GLY A 273 -17.55 -17.50 5.26
CA GLY A 273 -17.81 -18.95 5.34
C GLY A 273 -16.73 -19.78 6.05
N GLY A 274 -15.48 -19.31 6.10
CA GLY A 274 -14.38 -20.03 6.72
C GLY A 274 -14.60 -20.27 8.21
N LYS A 275 -14.61 -21.54 8.63
CA LYS A 275 -14.68 -21.93 10.04
C LYS A 275 -13.60 -22.95 10.35
N PHE A 276 -13.03 -22.83 11.54
CA PHE A 276 -12.04 -23.75 12.05
C PHE A 276 -12.70 -24.91 12.78
N SER A 277 -12.07 -26.07 12.74
CA SER A 277 -12.46 -27.19 13.57
C SER A 277 -11.85 -27.04 14.96
N ALA A 278 -12.67 -27.11 16.01
CA ALA A 278 -12.22 -27.09 17.40
C ALA A 278 -13.26 -27.77 18.31
N ASN A 279 -12.80 -28.65 19.20
CA ASN A 279 -13.67 -29.30 20.19
C ASN A 279 -13.56 -28.62 21.56
N ALA A 280 -12.42 -28.77 22.25
CA ALA A 280 -12.23 -28.26 23.61
C ALA A 280 -11.46 -26.92 23.68
N ASP A 281 -10.80 -26.51 22.60
CA ASP A 281 -9.82 -25.42 22.58
C ASP A 281 -10.20 -24.25 21.65
N ALA A 282 -11.51 -24.05 21.44
CA ALA A 282 -12.05 -23.02 20.55
C ALA A 282 -11.52 -21.60 20.82
N VAL A 283 -11.36 -21.22 22.10
CA VAL A 283 -10.80 -19.91 22.49
C VAL A 283 -9.34 -19.76 22.04
N THR A 284 -8.55 -20.82 22.13
CA THR A 284 -7.15 -20.83 21.70
C THR A 284 -7.07 -20.73 20.17
N VAL A 285 -7.93 -21.45 19.45
CA VAL A 285 -8.05 -21.33 17.98
C VAL A 285 -8.42 -19.91 17.57
N LYS A 286 -9.42 -19.29 18.21
CA LYS A 286 -9.80 -17.88 17.95
C LYS A 286 -8.64 -16.91 18.20
N SER A 287 -7.88 -17.12 19.27
CA SER A 287 -6.72 -16.28 19.64
C SER A 287 -5.58 -16.41 18.62
N ALA A 288 -5.28 -17.64 18.18
CA ALA A 288 -4.28 -17.91 17.17
C ALA A 288 -4.70 -17.33 15.81
N ALA A 289 -5.97 -17.46 15.45
CA ALA A 289 -6.53 -16.88 14.23
C ALA A 289 -6.44 -15.35 14.22
N ALA A 290 -6.85 -14.66 15.28
CA ALA A 290 -6.72 -13.21 15.40
C ALA A 290 -5.24 -12.75 15.30
N SER A 291 -4.32 -13.50 15.90
CA SER A 291 -2.89 -13.24 15.81
C SER A 291 -2.35 -13.40 14.38
N ALA A 292 -2.80 -14.43 13.66
CA ALA A 292 -2.45 -14.64 12.25
C ALA A 292 -2.96 -13.49 11.35
N VAL A 293 -4.20 -13.05 11.56
CA VAL A 293 -4.79 -11.90 10.85
C VAL A 293 -3.97 -10.63 11.10
N ASN A 294 -3.67 -10.32 12.37
CA ASN A 294 -2.85 -9.15 12.71
C ASN A 294 -1.46 -9.19 12.06
N LYS A 295 -0.82 -10.36 11.98
CA LYS A 295 0.48 -10.51 11.29
C LYS A 295 0.38 -10.10 9.81
N VAL A 296 -0.65 -10.57 9.10
CA VAL A 296 -0.90 -10.20 7.68
C VAL A 296 -1.15 -8.70 7.56
N LEU A 297 -2.14 -8.17 8.28
CA LEU A 297 -2.57 -6.77 8.14
C LEU A 297 -1.44 -5.80 8.44
N ARG A 298 -0.65 -6.05 9.50
CA ARG A 298 0.48 -5.19 9.85
C ARG A 298 1.52 -5.06 8.74
N ILE A 299 1.79 -6.12 7.99
CA ILE A 299 2.74 -6.04 6.88
C ILE A 299 2.11 -5.34 5.68
N LEU A 300 0.84 -5.60 5.36
CA LEU A 300 0.14 -4.85 4.32
C LEU A 300 0.12 -3.35 4.61
N ASP A 301 -0.16 -2.96 5.86
CA ASP A 301 -0.13 -1.57 6.32
C ASP A 301 1.24 -0.92 6.13
N VAL A 302 2.31 -1.62 6.52
CA VAL A 302 3.69 -1.14 6.31
C VAL A 302 3.99 -0.96 4.82
N ILE A 303 3.57 -1.90 3.97
CA ILE A 303 3.77 -1.84 2.52
C ILE A 303 3.01 -0.64 1.95
N MET A 304 1.74 -0.47 2.28
CA MET A 304 0.90 0.62 1.79
C MET A 304 1.42 1.98 2.25
N ARG A 305 1.75 2.12 3.55
CA ARG A 305 2.32 3.36 4.10
C ARG A 305 3.58 3.77 3.35
N LYS A 306 4.53 2.85 3.15
CA LYS A 306 5.76 3.13 2.40
C LYS A 306 5.48 3.47 0.94
N THR A 307 4.52 2.79 0.33
CA THR A 307 4.09 3.07 -1.05
C THR A 307 3.59 4.51 -1.17
N VAL A 308 2.75 4.94 -0.23
CA VAL A 308 2.26 6.33 -0.21
C VAL A 308 3.38 7.32 0.05
N SER A 309 4.17 7.11 1.10
CA SER A 309 5.29 8.00 1.45
C SER A 309 6.26 8.18 0.29
N ASN A 310 6.70 7.10 -0.36
CA ASN A 310 7.62 7.18 -1.50
C ASN A 310 7.04 7.98 -2.68
N ASN A 311 5.73 7.86 -2.95
CA ASN A 311 5.11 8.63 -4.04
C ASN A 311 4.95 10.12 -3.68
N LEU A 312 4.61 10.43 -2.42
CA LEU A 312 4.60 11.81 -1.94
C LEU A 312 6.01 12.43 -1.91
N GLU A 313 7.04 11.66 -1.57
CA GLU A 313 8.44 12.10 -1.66
C GLU A 313 8.82 12.48 -3.09
N LYS A 314 8.45 11.68 -4.09
CA LYS A 314 8.67 12.03 -5.51
C LYS A 314 7.99 13.33 -5.91
N VAL A 315 6.77 13.57 -5.44
CA VAL A 315 6.05 14.84 -5.65
C VAL A 315 6.81 15.99 -4.98
N SER A 316 7.25 15.81 -3.74
CA SER A 316 8.04 16.80 -3.00
C SER A 316 9.33 17.18 -3.74
N GLU A 317 10.08 16.19 -4.23
CA GLU A 317 11.30 16.42 -5.00
C GLU A 317 11.02 17.17 -6.30
N ALA A 318 9.91 16.87 -6.99
CA ALA A 318 9.51 17.61 -8.18
C ALA A 318 9.17 19.08 -7.84
N ILE A 319 8.45 19.33 -6.75
CA ILE A 319 8.12 20.69 -6.27
C ILE A 319 9.39 21.50 -5.96
N LYS A 320 10.38 20.88 -5.29
CA LYS A 320 11.68 21.52 -5.02
C LYS A 320 12.43 21.91 -6.31
N GLY A 321 12.14 21.20 -7.41
CA GLY A 321 12.72 21.44 -8.73
C GLY A 321 12.09 22.59 -9.52
N ILE A 322 11.03 23.24 -9.02
CA ILE A 322 10.39 24.37 -9.71
C ILE A 322 11.37 25.54 -9.85
N LYS A 323 11.53 26.05 -11.07
CA LYS A 323 12.43 27.16 -11.39
C LYS A 323 11.68 28.42 -11.77
N TYR A 324 12.32 29.57 -11.57
CA TYR A 324 11.85 30.85 -12.07
C TYR A 324 12.00 30.90 -13.60
N SER A 325 10.97 31.39 -14.30
CA SER A 325 11.03 31.65 -15.73
C SER A 325 11.80 32.94 -15.99
N GLU A 326 13.06 32.79 -16.37
CA GLU A 326 13.83 33.91 -16.89
C GLU A 326 13.28 34.29 -18.26
N THR A 327 12.54 35.40 -18.32
CA THR A 327 12.26 36.06 -19.59
C THR A 327 13.55 36.75 -20.05
N SER A 328 14.48 35.99 -20.60
CA SER A 328 15.59 36.58 -21.37
C SER A 328 14.98 37.24 -22.60
N GLY A 329 14.94 38.57 -22.60
CA GLY A 329 14.87 39.32 -23.84
C GLY A 329 15.99 38.83 -24.76
N SER A 330 15.64 38.53 -26.00
CA SER A 330 16.51 38.06 -27.07
C SER A 330 17.98 38.52 -26.97
N GLU A 331 18.90 37.58 -26.82
CA GLU A 331 20.20 37.70 -27.47
C GLU A 331 20.19 36.74 -28.65
N ALA A 332 19.80 37.29 -29.81
CA ALA A 332 20.15 36.70 -31.08
C ALA A 332 21.68 36.57 -31.11
N SER A 333 22.15 35.38 -31.45
CA SER A 333 23.52 35.05 -31.73
C SER A 333 24.15 36.05 -32.72
N GLN A 334 24.88 37.05 -32.20
CA GLN A 334 25.94 37.69 -32.97
C GLN A 334 27.10 36.70 -33.02
N SER A 335 27.13 35.93 -34.12
CA SER A 335 28.33 35.23 -34.53
C SER A 335 29.35 36.29 -34.95
N ASP A 336 30.42 36.40 -34.16
CA ASP A 336 31.58 37.21 -34.47
C ASP A 336 32.14 36.80 -35.84
N ALA A 337 32.16 37.74 -36.77
CA ALA A 337 32.86 37.62 -38.03
C ALA A 337 34.37 37.62 -37.76
N THR A 338 35.00 36.46 -37.94
CA THR A 338 36.46 36.31 -38.02
C THR A 338 37.05 37.22 -39.11
N GLN A 339 37.91 38.16 -38.73
CA GLN A 339 38.83 38.84 -39.65
C GLN A 339 39.98 37.90 -40.06
N PRO A 340 40.51 38.01 -41.30
CA PRO A 340 41.57 37.14 -41.78
C PRO A 340 42.94 37.61 -41.28
N VAL A 341 43.74 36.66 -40.80
CA VAL A 341 45.15 36.86 -40.45
C VAL A 341 45.95 37.08 -41.72
N VAL A 342 46.57 38.26 -41.84
CA VAL A 342 47.67 38.52 -42.77
C VAL A 342 48.96 38.10 -42.08
N THR A 343 49.74 37.21 -42.70
CA THR A 343 51.17 37.08 -42.40
C THR A 343 51.96 36.93 -43.69
N LYS A 344 52.93 37.82 -43.84
CA LYS A 344 54.09 37.69 -44.73
C LYS A 344 55.05 36.65 -44.17
#